data_AF-A0A432FZ78-F1
#
_entry.id   AF-A0A432FZ78-F1
#
_cell.length_a   1.000
_cell.length_b   1.000
_cell.length_c   1.000
_cell.angle_alpha   90.00
_cell.angle_beta   90.00
_cell.angle_gamma   90.00
#
_symmetry.space_group_name_H-M   'P 1'
#
loop_
_entity.id
_entity.type
_entity.pdbx_description
1 polymer ?
#
loop_
_entity_poly.entity_id
_entity_poly.type
_entity_poly.pdbx_seq_one_letter_code
_entity_poly.pdbx_strand_id
1 'polypeptide(L)'
;MQKTFYLFLLFLLFMGGCTEESRNKIFKQADNLLGKDLRVSYVSDSGTIVKSWTVRDGKVTTHKDEQGAASGYYYFWSVESGYV
;
A
#
# COMPACT_ATOMS: atom_id res chain seq x y z
N MET A 1 9.13 34.82 -14.24
CA MET A 1 9.80 33.55 -14.60
C MET A 1 10.56 32.94 -13.43
N GLN A 2 11.42 33.69 -12.72
CA GLN A 2 12.19 33.18 -11.57
C GLN A 2 11.32 32.56 -10.44
N LYS A 3 10.20 33.21 -10.07
CA LYS A 3 9.27 32.69 -9.04
C LYS A 3 8.66 31.33 -9.43
N THR A 4 8.33 31.16 -10.70
CA THR A 4 7.79 29.91 -11.26
C THR A 4 8.82 28.79 -11.22
N PHE A 5 10.09 29.11 -11.45
CA PHE A 5 11.20 28.17 -11.34
C PHE A 5 11.43 27.69 -9.90
N TYR A 6 11.37 28.57 -8.90
CA TYR A 6 11.48 28.16 -7.49
C TYR A 6 10.32 27.29 -7.02
N LEU A 7 9.09 27.60 -7.47
CA LEU A 7 7.92 26.75 -7.23
C LEU A 7 8.08 25.36 -7.86
N PHE A 8 8.61 25.28 -9.08
CA PHE A 8 8.89 24.02 -9.76
C PHE A 8 9.99 23.21 -9.06
N LEU A 9 11.05 23.87 -8.59
CA LEU A 9 12.14 23.24 -7.85
C LEU A 9 11.65 22.67 -6.50
N LEU A 10 10.78 23.41 -5.81
CA LEU A 10 10.15 22.96 -4.57
C LEU A 10 9.27 21.73 -4.81
N PHE A 11 8.51 21.71 -5.90
CA PHE A 11 7.68 20.56 -6.28
C PHE A 11 8.52 19.31 -6.60
N LEU A 12 9.66 19.47 -7.28
CA LEU A 12 10.60 18.38 -7.54
C LEU A 12 11.20 17.80 -6.25
N LEU A 13 11.50 18.65 -5.26
CA LEU A 13 11.98 18.19 -3.94
C LEU A 13 10.91 17.36 -3.19
N PHE A 14 9.63 17.70 -3.32
CA PHE A 14 8.54 16.93 -2.75
C PHE A 14 8.32 15.57 -3.44
N MET A 15 8.68 15.44 -4.72
CA MET A 15 8.53 14.18 -5.49
C MET A 15 9.58 13.12 -5.13
N GLY A 16 10.73 13.48 -4.55
CA GLY A 16 11.86 12.57 -4.33
C GLY A 16 11.78 11.68 -3.07
N GLY A 17 10.76 11.84 -2.23
CA GLY A 17 10.77 11.31 -0.84
C GLY A 17 9.83 10.15 -0.53
N CYS A 18 9.18 9.51 -1.51
CA CYS A 18 8.26 8.42 -1.19
C CYS A 18 9.03 7.12 -0.90
N THR A 19 9.14 6.75 0.38
CA THR A 19 9.68 5.44 0.77
C THR A 19 8.82 4.33 0.18
N GLU A 20 9.38 3.13 -0.02
CA GLU A 20 8.59 1.99 -0.50
C GLU A 20 7.39 1.69 0.39
N GLU A 21 7.56 1.86 1.71
CA GLU A 21 6.47 1.74 2.67
C GLU A 21 5.37 2.80 2.48
N SER A 22 5.74 4.06 2.25
CA SER A 22 4.78 5.15 1.98
C SER A 22 4.01 4.90 0.68
N ARG A 23 4.73 4.45 -0.37
CA ARG A 23 4.12 4.05 -1.64
C ARG A 23 3.12 2.94 -1.43
N ASN A 24 3.52 1.86 -0.76
CA ASN A 24 2.66 0.70 -0.48
C ASN A 24 1.41 1.09 0.33
N LYS A 25 1.55 2.02 1.28
CA LYS A 25 0.42 2.57 2.05
C LYS A 25 -0.58 3.32 1.17
N ILE A 26 -0.11 4.16 0.26
CA ILE A 26 -0.97 4.92 -0.67
C ILE A 26 -1.71 3.98 -1.62
N PHE A 27 -1.02 3.02 -2.24
CA PHE A 27 -1.65 2.05 -3.14
C PHE A 27 -2.72 1.22 -2.44
N LYS A 28 -2.44 0.73 -1.23
CA LYS A 28 -3.45 0.03 -0.41
C LYS A 28 -4.70 0.90 -0.16
N GLN A 29 -4.52 2.17 0.15
CA GLN A 29 -5.65 3.07 0.37
C GLN A 29 -6.45 3.33 -0.91
N ALA A 30 -5.77 3.51 -2.04
CA ALA A 30 -6.41 3.67 -3.35
C ALA A 30 -7.19 2.42 -3.74
N ASP A 31 -6.59 1.24 -3.61
CA ASP A 31 -7.22 -0.04 -3.92
C ASP A 31 -8.46 -0.30 -3.05
N ASN A 32 -8.37 -0.03 -1.75
CA ASN A 32 -9.51 -0.12 -0.83
C ASN A 32 -10.63 0.89 -1.14
N LEU A 33 -10.30 2.06 -1.70
CA LEU A 33 -11.28 3.07 -2.07
C LEU A 33 -11.99 2.71 -3.38
N LEU A 34 -11.25 2.15 -4.34
CA LEU A 34 -11.78 1.79 -5.66
C LEU A 34 -12.68 0.55 -5.63
N GLY A 35 -12.71 -0.19 -4.52
CA GLY A 35 -13.64 -1.31 -4.31
C GLY A 35 -13.50 -2.42 -5.34
N LYS A 36 -12.28 -2.59 -5.88
CA LYS A 36 -12.00 -3.61 -6.90
C LYS A 36 -11.63 -4.93 -6.26
N ASP A 37 -11.85 -6.01 -6.99
CA ASP A 37 -11.29 -7.31 -6.66
C ASP A 37 -9.75 -7.21 -6.68
N LEU A 38 -9.12 -7.58 -5.57
CA LEU A 38 -7.67 -7.50 -5.40
C LEU A 38 -7.05 -8.89 -5.49
N ARG A 39 -5.85 -8.95 -6.06
CA ARG A 39 -4.97 -10.11 -5.96
C ARG A 39 -3.81 -9.77 -5.04
N VAL A 40 -3.85 -10.27 -3.81
CA VAL A 40 -2.80 -10.08 -2.82
C VAL A 40 -1.78 -11.21 -2.95
N SER A 41 -0.49 -10.90 -3.02
CA SER A 41 0.56 -11.91 -3.11
C SER A 41 1.63 -11.70 -2.04
N TYR A 42 2.00 -12.78 -1.36
CA TYR A 42 3.17 -12.81 -0.50
C TYR A 42 4.40 -13.11 -1.36
N VAL A 43 5.37 -12.19 -1.31
CA VAL A 43 6.63 -12.25 -2.05
C VAL A 43 7.74 -12.45 -1.03
N SER A 44 8.56 -13.49 -1.21
CA SER A 44 9.73 -13.75 -0.36
C SER A 44 10.81 -12.69 -0.58
N ASP A 45 11.80 -12.64 0.32
CA ASP A 45 12.94 -11.73 0.21
C ASP A 45 13.73 -11.89 -1.10
N SER A 46 13.63 -13.06 -1.74
CA SER A 46 14.20 -13.34 -3.07
C SER A 46 13.38 -12.79 -4.25
N GLY A 47 12.26 -12.10 -4.00
CA GLY A 47 11.36 -11.58 -5.02
C GLY A 47 10.41 -12.61 -5.64
N THR A 48 10.35 -13.84 -5.08
CA THR A 48 9.50 -14.92 -5.62
C THR A 48 8.12 -14.89 -4.97
N ILE A 49 7.05 -15.02 -5.77
CA ILE A 49 5.69 -15.16 -5.24
C ILE A 49 5.56 -16.55 -4.62
N VAL A 50 5.33 -16.59 -3.30
CA VAL A 50 5.14 -17.83 -2.54
C VAL A 50 3.67 -18.22 -2.49
N LYS A 51 2.77 -17.24 -2.35
CA LYS A 51 1.32 -17.48 -2.30
C LYS A 51 0.54 -16.26 -2.78
N SER A 52 -0.63 -16.50 -3.36
CA SER A 52 -1.58 -15.45 -3.74
C SER A 52 -2.98 -15.78 -3.20
N TRP A 53 -3.76 -14.71 -2.98
CA TRP A 53 -5.15 -14.77 -2.58
C TRP A 53 -5.98 -13.78 -3.41
N THR A 54 -7.24 -14.11 -3.59
CA THR A 54 -8.24 -13.25 -4.20
C THR A 54 -9.08 -12.62 -3.10
N VAL A 55 -9.21 -11.31 -3.12
CA VAL A 55 -10.06 -10.53 -2.20
C VAL A 55 -11.14 -9.87 -3.04
N ARG A 56 -12.40 -10.29 -2.86
CA ARG A 56 -13.55 -9.74 -3.59
C ARG A 56 -14.32 -8.78 -2.69
N ASP A 57 -14.53 -7.55 -3.16
CA ASP A 57 -15.21 -6.47 -2.41
C ASP A 57 -14.72 -6.33 -0.96
N GLY A 58 -13.43 -6.62 -0.74
CA GLY A 58 -12.81 -6.73 0.58
C GLY A 58 -11.75 -5.67 0.76
N LYS A 59 -11.44 -5.34 2.02
CA LYS A 59 -10.41 -4.36 2.37
C LYS A 59 -9.17 -5.06 2.88
N VAL A 60 -8.00 -4.62 2.41
CA VAL A 60 -6.71 -4.98 3.01
C VAL A 60 -6.41 -3.98 4.13
N THR A 61 -6.32 -4.48 5.35
CA THR A 61 -6.12 -3.68 6.56
C THR A 61 -4.79 -3.97 7.22
N THR A 62 -4.40 -3.15 8.19
CA THR A 62 -3.20 -3.37 9.01
C THR A 62 -3.57 -3.03 10.43
N HIS A 63 -3.21 -3.91 11.37
CA HIS A 63 -3.41 -3.63 12.79
C HIS A 63 -2.54 -2.44 13.21
N LYS A 64 -3.11 -1.55 14.01
CA LYS A 64 -2.42 -0.40 14.61
C LYS A 64 -2.30 -0.62 16.10
N ASP A 65 -1.13 -0.35 16.65
CA ASP A 65 -0.92 -0.35 18.09
C ASP A 65 -1.65 0.83 18.77
N GLU A 66 -1.57 0.89 20.10
CA GLU A 66 -2.20 1.93 20.91
C GLU A 66 -1.69 3.35 20.58
N GLN A 67 -0.50 3.46 19.98
CA GLN A 67 0.12 4.70 19.54
C GLN A 67 -0.20 5.02 18.07
N GLY A 68 -0.96 4.16 17.39
CA GLY A 68 -1.41 4.32 16.01
C GLY A 68 -0.41 3.87 14.94
N ALA A 69 0.72 3.26 15.33
CA ALA A 69 1.72 2.74 14.43
C ALA A 69 1.28 1.41 13.82
N ALA A 70 1.58 1.20 12.54
CA ALA A 70 1.17 0.02 11.80
C ALA A 70 2.11 -1.16 12.12
N SER A 71 1.53 -2.30 12.48
CA SER A 71 2.25 -3.53 12.86
C SER A 71 3.00 -4.24 11.72
N GLY A 72 3.07 -3.67 10.51
CA GLY A 72 3.71 -4.26 9.34
C GLY A 72 2.96 -5.44 8.69
N TYR A 73 2.00 -6.05 9.39
CA TYR A 73 1.19 -7.16 8.87
C TYR A 73 -0.08 -6.67 8.15
N TYR A 74 -0.46 -7.38 7.09
CA TYR A 74 -1.70 -7.13 6.36
C TYR A 74 -2.74 -8.19 6.70
N TYR A 75 -3.98 -7.74 6.89
CA TYR A 75 -5.11 -8.60 7.21
C TYR A 75 -6.23 -8.39 6.20
N PHE A 76 -6.82 -9.47 5.70
CA PHE A 76 -7.89 -9.43 4.70
C PHE A 76 -8.70 -10.73 4.66
N TRP A 77 -9.90 -10.66 4.10
CA TRP A 77 -10.71 -11.85 3.84
C TRP A 77 -10.48 -12.35 2.42
N SER A 78 -9.92 -13.55 2.30
CA SER A 78 -9.69 -14.23 1.02
C SER A 78 -10.89 -15.09 0.60
N VAL A 79 -11.09 -15.21 -0.70
CA VAL A 79 -12.09 -16.13 -1.29
C VAL A 79 -11.67 -17.58 -1.06
N GLU A 80 -10.37 -17.88 -1.11
CA GLU A 80 -9.84 -19.24 -1.07
C GLU A 80 -9.80 -19.82 0.34
N SER A 81 -9.45 -19.02 1.35
CA SER A 81 -9.14 -19.52 2.70
C SER A 81 -9.82 -18.77 3.84
N GLY A 82 -10.67 -17.78 3.56
CA GLY A 82 -11.25 -16.91 4.60
C GLY A 82 -10.23 -15.91 5.13
N TYR A 83 -10.27 -15.60 6.43
CA TYR A 83 -9.40 -14.61 7.06
C TYR A 83 -7.90 -14.95 6.94
N VAL A 84 -7.11 -13.99 6.49
CA VAL A 84 -5.65 -14.01 6.36
C VAL A 84 -5.07 -12.84 7.13
#